data_AF-A0A9X1RQ62-F1
#
_entry.id   AF-A0A9X1RQ62-F1
#
_cell.length_a   1.000
_cell.length_b   1.000
_cell.length_c   1.000
_cell.angle_alpha   90.00
_cell.angle_beta   90.00
_cell.angle_gamma   90.00
#
_symmetry.space_group_name_H-M   'P 1'
#
loop_
_entity.id
_entity.type
_entity.pdbx_description
1 polymer ?
#
loop_
_entity_poly.entity_id
_entity_poly.type
_entity_poly.pdbx_seq_one_letter_code
_entity_poly.pdbx_strand_id
1 'polypeptide(L)'
;MYKKGVALEIQFSPERLNDGAGDPYWIDLTAAEAAALLETLQAKLAARETTSAPLVVALDTPREPAPDASGAVSGAIASAAQSACADVGFKQWVCVICGWVYDEAAGAPDDGLAPGTRWADVPDDWRCPLCDVGKEDFALVEF
;
A
#
# COMPACT_ATOMS: atom_id res chain seq x y z
N MET A 1 15.45 -18.62 14.06
CA MET A 1 16.33 -17.43 14.19
C MET A 1 16.77 -17.02 12.79
N TYR A 2 16.03 -16.13 12.14
CA TYR A 2 16.48 -15.54 10.88
C TYR A 2 17.72 -14.70 11.17
N LYS A 3 18.88 -15.13 10.68
CA LYS A 3 20.09 -14.28 10.71
C LYS A 3 19.77 -13.10 9.80
N LYS A 4 19.63 -11.89 10.36
CA LYS A 4 19.47 -10.66 9.58
C LYS A 4 20.62 -10.57 8.57
N GLY A 5 20.33 -10.91 7.32
CA GLY A 5 21.23 -10.74 6.19
C GLY A 5 21.18 -9.31 5.67
N VAL A 6 21.55 -9.14 4.40
CA VAL A 6 21.33 -7.89 3.66
C VAL A 6 19.82 -7.73 3.46
N ALA A 7 19.26 -6.60 3.89
CA ALA A 7 17.89 -6.22 3.59
C ALA A 7 17.85 -5.45 2.26
N LEU A 8 16.91 -5.78 1.39
CA LEU A 8 16.61 -5.06 0.15
C LEU A 8 15.20 -4.52 0.29
N GLU A 9 15.05 -3.21 0.16
CA GLU A 9 13.77 -2.51 0.10
C GLU A 9 13.56 -2.02 -1.33
N ILE A 10 12.47 -2.45 -1.96
CA ILE A 10 12.07 -2.02 -3.30
C ILE A 10 10.87 -1.10 -3.15
N GLN A 11 11.00 0.16 -3.54
CA GLN A 11 9.93 1.15 -3.54
C GLN A 11 9.32 1.22 -4.94
N PHE A 12 8.00 1.11 -5.01
CA PHE A 12 7.23 1.15 -6.26
C PHE A 12 5.85 1.79 -6.02
N SER A 13 5.26 2.37 -7.07
CA SER A 13 3.90 2.92 -7.02
C SER A 13 2.89 1.78 -6.81
N PRO A 14 1.81 2.00 -6.03
CA PRO A 14 0.78 0.99 -5.77
C PRO A 14 0.15 0.41 -7.04
N GLU A 15 0.13 1.16 -8.14
CA GLU A 15 -0.36 0.73 -9.45
C GLU A 15 0.41 -0.45 -10.07
N ARG A 16 1.62 -0.75 -9.59
CA ARG A 16 2.44 -1.89 -10.04
C ARG A 16 2.13 -3.18 -9.32
N LEU A 17 1.35 -3.11 -8.24
CA LEU A 17 0.97 -4.26 -7.46
C LEU A 17 -0.06 -5.08 -8.25
N ASN A 18 0.29 -6.32 -8.58
CA ASN A 18 -0.70 -7.25 -9.10
C ASN A 18 -1.43 -7.87 -7.92
N ASP A 19 -2.66 -7.41 -7.66
CA ASP A 19 -3.53 -7.80 -6.56
C ASP A 19 -4.58 -8.85 -6.95
N GLY A 20 -4.34 -9.55 -8.07
CA GLY A 20 -5.23 -10.55 -8.64
C GLY A 20 -5.59 -11.68 -7.65
N ALA A 21 -6.82 -11.62 -7.13
CA ALA A 21 -7.67 -12.71 -6.66
C ALA A 21 -7.03 -13.84 -5.81
N GLY A 22 -6.14 -13.50 -4.87
CA GLY A 22 -5.76 -14.39 -3.77
C GLY A 22 -4.38 -15.05 -3.86
N ASP A 23 -3.53 -14.61 -4.78
CA ASP A 23 -2.12 -15.00 -4.85
C ASP A 23 -1.18 -13.89 -4.31
N PRO A 24 0.07 -14.22 -3.90
CA PRO A 24 0.93 -13.31 -3.14
C PRO A 24 1.26 -12.03 -3.92
N TYR A 25 1.26 -10.89 -3.22
CA TYR A 25 1.66 -9.56 -3.70
C TYR A 25 2.98 -9.60 -4.51
N TRP A 26 2.89 -9.60 -5.85
CA TRP A 26 4.04 -9.41 -6.73
C TRP A 26 3.87 -8.16 -7.58
N ILE A 27 5.01 -7.68 -8.09
CA ILE A 27 5.07 -6.52 -8.97
C ILE A 27 5.49 -6.95 -10.37
N ASP A 28 4.90 -6.33 -11.38
CA ASP A 28 5.37 -6.49 -12.75
C ASP A 28 6.62 -5.63 -12.96
N LEU A 29 7.68 -6.26 -13.48
CA LEU A 29 8.91 -5.60 -13.89
C LEU A 29 9.10 -5.77 -15.40
N THR A 30 9.40 -4.68 -16.08
CA THR A 30 9.88 -4.77 -17.46
C THR A 30 11.26 -5.43 -17.50
N ALA A 31 11.64 -6.01 -18.64
CA ALA A 31 12.98 -6.59 -18.80
C ALA A 31 14.11 -5.55 -18.54
N ALA A 32 13.86 -4.27 -18.86
CA ALA A 32 14.81 -3.19 -18.61
C ALA A 32 14.95 -2.89 -17.11
N GLU A 33 13.85 -2.88 -16.36
CA GLU A 33 13.83 -2.68 -14.90
C GLU A 33 14.53 -3.83 -14.18
N ALA A 34 14.24 -5.07 -14.59
CA ALA A 34 14.90 -6.25 -14.04
C ALA A 34 16.43 -6.22 -14.27
N ALA A 35 16.87 -5.78 -15.46
CA ALA A 35 18.29 -5.63 -15.76
C ALA A 35 18.96 -4.54 -14.90
N ALA A 36 18.34 -3.37 -14.77
CA ALA A 36 18.86 -2.27 -13.96
C ALA A 36 18.94 -2.62 -12.47
N LEU A 37 17.95 -3.35 -11.95
CA LEU A 37 17.96 -3.87 -10.58
C LEU A 37 19.13 -4.83 -10.38
N LEU A 38 19.36 -5.74 -11.32
CA LEU A 38 20.47 -6.69 -11.26
C LEU A 38 21.83 -5.97 -11.24
N GLU A 39 22.04 -4.98 -12.11
CA GLU A 39 23.29 -4.19 -12.13
C GLU A 39 23.52 -3.47 -10.79
N THR A 40 22.48 -2.87 -10.22
CA THR A 40 22.54 -2.18 -8.94
C THR A 40 22.93 -3.12 -7.80
N LEU A 41 22.32 -4.31 -7.76
CA LEU A 41 22.62 -5.34 -6.76
C LEU A 41 24.06 -5.83 -6.90
N GLN A 42 24.52 -6.10 -8.12
CA GLN A 42 25.89 -6.53 -8.39
C GLN A 42 26.91 -5.49 -7.95
N ALA A 43 26.69 -4.21 -8.27
CA ALA A 43 27.57 -3.12 -7.85
C ALA A 43 27.66 -3.01 -6.32
N LYS A 44 26.53 -3.11 -5.60
CA LYS A 44 26.48 -3.03 -4.14
C LYS A 44 27.15 -4.22 -3.47
N LEU A 45 26.96 -5.43 -3.99
CA LEU A 45 27.62 -6.64 -3.47
C LEU A 45 29.13 -6.64 -3.75
N ALA A 46 29.55 -6.10 -4.88
CA ALA A 46 30.97 -5.93 -5.22
C ALA A 46 31.66 -4.90 -4.31
N ALA A 47 30.95 -3.84 -3.89
CA ALA A 47 31.48 -2.75 -3.06
C ALA A 47 31.55 -3.04 -1.55
N ARG A 48 31.34 -4.30 -1.13
CA ARG A 48 31.30 -4.83 0.25
C ARG A 48 31.88 -3.93 1.37
N GLU A 49 31.03 -3.06 1.92
CA GLU A 49 31.12 -2.62 3.31
C GLU A 49 29.83 -3.04 4.02
N THR A 50 29.98 -3.74 5.13
CA THR A 50 28.91 -4.35 5.92
C THR A 50 27.92 -3.28 6.35
N THR A 51 26.88 -3.05 5.56
CA THR A 51 25.89 -2.03 5.85
C THR A 51 24.70 -2.68 6.55
N SER A 52 24.48 -2.25 7.79
CA SER A 52 23.34 -2.61 8.62
C SER A 52 22.02 -2.02 8.12
N ALA A 53 22.07 -1.16 7.10
CA ALA A 53 20.92 -0.48 6.53
C ALA A 53 20.41 -1.21 5.28
N PRO A 54 19.08 -1.24 5.04
CA PRO A 54 18.52 -1.83 3.84
C PRO A 54 18.98 -1.07 2.58
N LEU A 55 19.30 -1.83 1.52
CA LEU A 55 19.49 -1.25 0.19
C LEU A 55 18.13 -0.84 -0.35
N VAL A 56 17.91 0.46 -0.54
CA VAL A 56 16.66 0.99 -1.12
C VAL A 56 16.82 1.15 -2.63
N VAL A 57 15.89 0.60 -3.41
CA VAL A 57 15.80 0.77 -4.87
C VAL A 57 14.41 1.26 -5.24
N ALA A 58 14.32 2.44 -5.86
CA ALA A 58 13.05 2.99 -6.35
C ALA A 58 12.83 2.62 -7.82
N LEU A 59 11.69 2.02 -8.14
CA LEU A 59 11.31 1.59 -9.50
C LEU A 59 10.55 2.66 -10.28
N ASP A 60 9.94 3.64 -9.61
CA ASP A 60 9.15 4.70 -10.26
C ASP A 60 9.95 5.96 -10.57
N THR A 61 11.28 5.91 -10.45
CA THR A 61 12.10 7.03 -10.90
C THR A 61 12.26 6.91 -12.42
N PRO A 62 11.54 7.67 -13.26
CA PRO A 62 11.94 7.81 -14.64
C PRO A 62 13.37 8.37 -14.61
N ARG A 63 14.31 7.57 -15.07
CA ARG A 63 15.64 8.08 -15.40
C ARG A 63 15.43 9.11 -16.49
N GLU A 64 15.47 10.39 -16.11
CA GLU A 64 15.41 11.53 -17.02
C GLU A 64 16.35 11.26 -18.21
N PRO A 65 15.83 11.10 -19.44
CA PRO A 65 16.64 11.32 -20.61
C PRO A 65 16.90 12.82 -20.71
N ALA A 66 18.13 13.18 -21.08
CA ALA A 66 18.63 14.55 -21.23
C ALA A 66 17.64 15.49 -21.95
N PRO A 67 17.67 16.81 -21.65
CA PRO A 67 16.66 17.74 -22.13
C PRO A 67 16.84 18.03 -23.61
N ASP A 68 15.90 17.60 -24.46
CA ASP A 68 15.66 18.26 -25.74
C ASP A 68 14.22 18.11 -26.24
N ALA A 69 13.61 19.28 -26.45
CA ALA A 69 12.55 19.63 -27.41
C ALA A 69 11.15 18.97 -27.35
N SER A 70 10.24 19.73 -26.73
CA SER A 70 8.95 20.25 -27.29
C SER A 70 7.79 19.30 -27.61
N GLY A 71 6.65 19.57 -26.97
CA GLY A 71 5.33 19.22 -27.53
C GLY A 71 4.23 19.05 -26.49
N ALA A 72 3.58 20.15 -26.10
CA ALA A 72 2.40 20.13 -25.26
C ALA A 72 1.23 19.37 -25.92
N VAL A 73 0.56 18.49 -25.18
CA VAL A 73 -0.92 18.45 -25.16
C VAL A 73 -1.40 18.30 -23.72
N SER A 74 -2.13 19.33 -23.29
CA SER A 74 -2.94 19.35 -22.07
C SER A 74 -4.29 18.71 -22.39
N GLY A 75 -4.82 17.87 -21.50
CA GLY A 75 -6.15 17.31 -21.68
C GLY A 75 -6.62 16.37 -20.56
N ALA A 76 -7.31 16.95 -19.60
CA ALA A 76 -8.29 16.32 -18.68
C ALA A 76 -7.75 15.38 -17.59
N ILE A 77 -7.23 16.01 -16.53
CA ILE A 77 -7.35 15.48 -15.17
C ILE A 77 -8.83 15.46 -14.75
N ALA A 78 -9.49 14.31 -14.84
CA ALA A 78 -10.63 14.02 -13.98
C ALA A 78 -10.06 13.57 -12.62
N SER A 79 -9.62 14.55 -11.84
CA SER A 79 -9.20 14.34 -10.46
C SER A 79 -10.39 13.91 -9.63
N ALA A 80 -10.22 12.74 -9.03
CA ALA A 80 -10.67 12.34 -7.71
C ALA A 80 -11.53 13.38 -7.00
N ALA A 81 -12.75 12.96 -6.67
CA ALA A 81 -13.44 13.40 -5.48
C ALA A 81 -12.61 13.00 -4.26
N GLN A 82 -11.56 13.77 -3.98
CA GLN A 82 -11.15 14.01 -2.61
C GLN A 82 -12.26 14.84 -1.97
N SER A 83 -12.99 14.24 -1.03
CA SER A 83 -13.66 14.98 0.03
C SER A 83 -12.89 14.76 1.31
N ALA A 84 -12.19 15.81 1.71
CA ALA A 84 -11.52 15.96 2.98
C ALA A 84 -12.52 16.45 4.04
N CYS A 85 -12.62 15.71 5.15
CA CYS A 85 -12.91 16.17 6.51
C CYS A 85 -12.91 14.90 7.38
N ALA A 86 -12.10 14.71 8.40
CA ALA A 86 -11.32 15.63 9.19
C ALA A 86 -10.18 14.85 9.88
N ASP A 87 -9.07 15.54 10.14
CA ASP A 87 -8.06 15.12 11.10
C ASP A 87 -8.69 15.07 12.50
N VAL A 88 -9.36 13.96 12.80
CA VAL A 88 -9.98 13.67 14.10
C VAL A 88 -9.69 12.21 14.43
N GLY A 89 -8.42 11.84 14.62
CA GLY A 89 -7.97 10.58 15.22
C GLY A 89 -8.91 9.38 15.02
N PHE A 90 -9.32 9.12 13.77
CA PHE A 90 -10.21 8.01 13.43
C PHE A 90 -9.39 6.74 13.42
N LYS A 91 -9.96 5.69 14.02
CA LYS A 91 -9.29 4.41 14.18
C LYS A 91 -9.67 3.50 13.03
N GLN A 92 -8.77 2.58 12.68
CA GLN A 92 -9.04 1.51 11.74
C GLN A 92 -9.05 0.18 12.48
N TRP A 93 -9.98 -0.70 12.12
CA TRP A 93 -10.17 -2.00 12.76
C TRP A 93 -10.13 -3.09 11.71
N VAL A 94 -9.30 -4.12 11.91
CA VAL A 94 -9.16 -5.24 10.98
C VAL A 94 -9.83 -6.48 11.55
N CYS A 95 -10.67 -7.13 10.75
CA CYS A 95 -11.20 -8.45 11.05
C CYS A 95 -10.05 -9.46 11.04
N VAL A 96 -9.78 -10.12 12.16
CA VAL A 96 -8.67 -11.07 12.26
C VAL A 96 -8.95 -12.40 11.55
N ILE A 97 -10.19 -12.62 11.13
CA ILE A 97 -10.63 -13.84 10.43
C ILE A 97 -10.43 -13.73 8.92
N CYS A 98 -10.81 -12.60 8.32
CA CYS A 98 -10.81 -12.42 6.86
C CYS A 98 -9.92 -11.27 6.36
N GLY A 99 -9.42 -10.42 7.25
CA GLY A 99 -8.56 -9.28 6.89
C GLY A 99 -9.31 -8.03 6.40
N TRP A 100 -10.64 -8.01 6.44
CA TRP A 100 -11.41 -6.82 6.07
C TRP A 100 -11.17 -5.66 7.06
N VAL A 101 -11.00 -4.45 6.55
CA VAL A 101 -10.69 -3.26 7.37
C VAL A 101 -11.89 -2.33 7.42
N TYR A 102 -12.37 -2.04 8.63
CA TYR A 102 -13.29 -0.97 8.94
C TYR A 102 -12.52 0.32 9.22
N ASP A 103 -12.83 1.37 8.46
CA ASP A 103 -12.32 2.72 8.71
C ASP A 103 -13.44 3.57 9.32
N GLU A 104 -13.26 4.07 10.54
CA GLU A 104 -14.28 4.90 11.21
C GLU A 104 -14.62 6.18 10.41
N ALA A 105 -13.67 6.74 9.66
CA ALA A 105 -13.91 7.92 8.84
C ALA A 105 -14.77 7.59 7.61
N ALA A 106 -14.53 6.45 6.98
CA ALA A 106 -15.31 5.99 5.82
C ALA A 106 -16.66 5.37 6.21
N GLY A 107 -16.75 4.75 7.39
CA GLY A 107 -17.87 3.92 7.79
C GLY A 107 -18.03 2.68 6.90
N ALA A 108 -19.24 2.12 6.88
CA ALA A 108 -19.67 1.04 5.98
C ALA A 108 -21.12 1.30 5.54
N PRO A 109 -21.35 2.27 4.62
CA PRO A 109 -22.70 2.74 4.29
C PRO A 109 -23.58 1.66 3.65
N ASP A 110 -22.99 0.73 2.88
CA ASP A 110 -23.68 -0.43 2.32
C ASP A 110 -24.24 -1.37 3.41
N ASP A 111 -23.64 -1.33 4.60
CA ASP A 111 -24.03 -2.12 5.78
C ASP A 111 -24.75 -1.27 6.85
N GLY A 112 -25.13 -0.05 6.50
CA GLY A 112 -25.87 0.86 7.38
C GLY A 112 -25.03 1.63 8.40
N LEU A 113 -23.69 1.56 8.33
CA LEU A 113 -22.79 2.36 9.15
C LEU A 113 -22.38 3.62 8.38
N ALA A 114 -22.88 4.78 8.78
CA ALA A 114 -22.54 6.04 8.11
C ALA A 114 -21.05 6.39 8.23
N PRO A 115 -20.48 7.16 7.28
CA PRO A 115 -19.14 7.73 7.42
C PRO A 115 -18.99 8.53 8.73
N GLY A 116 -17.86 8.38 9.40
CA GLY A 116 -17.59 9.00 10.71
C GLY A 116 -18.13 8.23 11.92
N THR A 117 -18.73 7.05 11.72
CA THR A 117 -19.18 6.18 12.82
C THR A 117 -17.97 5.62 13.56
N ARG A 118 -17.87 5.85 14.88
CA ARG A 118 -16.79 5.27 15.69
C ARG A 118 -17.05 3.80 15.92
N TRP A 119 -16.00 3.02 16.15
CA TRP A 119 -16.14 1.63 16.51
C TRP A 119 -16.95 1.43 17.79
N ALA A 120 -16.88 2.39 18.73
CA ALA A 120 -17.72 2.39 19.92
C ALA A 120 -19.23 2.49 19.60
N ASP A 121 -19.59 3.16 18.50
CA ASP A 121 -20.97 3.40 18.07
C ASP A 121 -21.50 2.30 17.12
N VAL A 122 -20.63 1.41 16.63
CA VAL A 122 -21.03 0.23 15.84
C VAL A 122 -21.85 -0.72 16.74
N PRO A 123 -23.05 -1.16 16.33
CA PRO A 123 -23.86 -2.10 17.11
C PRO A 123 -23.13 -3.42 17.39
N ASP A 124 -23.34 -4.02 18.57
CA ASP A 124 -22.72 -5.32 18.90
C ASP A 124 -23.23 -6.48 18.04
N ASP A 125 -24.45 -6.38 17.48
CA ASP A 125 -25.00 -7.38 16.55
C ASP A 125 -24.55 -7.17 15.09
N TRP A 126 -23.79 -6.10 14.83
CA TRP A 126 -23.21 -5.86 13.51
C TRP A 126 -22.20 -6.97 13.16
N ARG A 127 -22.22 -7.41 11.91
CA ARG A 127 -21.40 -8.52 11.42
C ARG A 127 -20.48 -8.08 10.30
N CYS A 128 -19.30 -8.67 10.25
CA CYS A 128 -18.34 -8.41 9.18
C CYS A 128 -18.97 -8.71 7.81
N PRO A 129 -18.99 -7.75 6.86
CA PRO A 129 -19.68 -7.92 5.57
C PRO A 129 -19.06 -8.99 4.68
N LEU A 130 -17.80 -9.36 4.95
CA LEU A 130 -17.07 -10.36 4.18
C LEU A 130 -17.20 -11.80 4.73
N CYS A 131 -17.34 -11.98 6.05
CA CYS A 131 -17.27 -13.31 6.68
C CYS A 131 -18.27 -13.57 7.81
N ASP A 132 -19.17 -12.63 8.08
CA ASP A 132 -20.30 -12.74 9.00
C ASP A 132 -19.94 -12.95 10.49
N VAL A 133 -18.67 -12.75 10.86
CA VAL A 133 -18.22 -12.80 12.27
C VAL A 133 -18.57 -11.52 13.02
N GLY A 134 -18.60 -11.62 14.35
CA GLY A 134 -18.99 -10.52 15.22
C GLY A 134 -17.91 -9.43 15.36
N LYS A 135 -18.33 -8.31 15.97
CA LYS A 135 -17.46 -7.17 16.32
C LYS A 135 -16.28 -7.56 17.21
N GLU A 136 -16.40 -8.65 17.97
CA GLU A 136 -15.36 -9.18 18.86
C GLU A 136 -14.12 -9.72 18.12
N ASP A 137 -14.28 -10.09 16.85
CA ASP A 137 -13.19 -10.62 16.00
C ASP A 137 -12.41 -9.53 15.26
N PHE A 138 -12.49 -8.27 15.72
CA PHE A 138 -11.78 -7.15 15.14
C PHE A 138 -10.68 -6.62 16.07
N ALA A 139 -9.52 -6.34 15.50
CA ALA A 139 -8.38 -5.75 16.18
C ALA A 139 -8.13 -4.31 15.71
N LEU A 140 -7.79 -3.43 16.65
CA LEU A 140 -7.36 -2.07 16.33
C LEU A 140 -6.04 -2.10 15.55
N VAL A 141 -5.99 -1.36 14.44
CA VAL A 141 -4.78 -1.15 13.66
C VAL A 141 -4.19 0.22 14.03
N GLU A 142 -2.97 0.20 14.56
CA GLU A 142 -2.17 1.40 14.83
C GLU A 142 -0.94 1.37 13.91
N PHE A 143 -0.70 2.45 13.18
CA PHE A 143 0.45 2.64 12.29
C PHE A 143 1.40 3.70 12.85
#